data_AF-A0A7W0PWZ0-F1
#
_entry.id   AF-A0A7W0PWZ0-F1
#
_cell.length_a   1.000
_cell.length_b   1.000
_cell.length_c   1.000
_cell.angle_alpha   90.00
_cell.angle_beta   90.00
_cell.angle_gamma   90.00
#
_symmetry.space_group_name_H-M   'P 1'
#
loop_
_entity.id
_entity.type
_entity.pdbx_description
1 polymer ?
#
loop_
_entity_poly.entity_id
_entity_poly.type
_entity_poly.pdbx_seq_one_letter_code
_entity_poly.pdbx_strand_id
1 'polypeptide(L)'
;AAPVDPRAGGLVVAMGEWTLVAEASAIRPGKVTFVVTNLGKFGHGFRIRSGSRPEDRKTQGRQGGRKDRFEARTRVLAPGESARLTVDLPAGAYDIECFVEDLHGDHEARGMRAVLQVRANAPFVTPKPKPTPARPVVEIEAFKYSPSPFTVKRGATVKWINRDAAKHTVSALNGSFTSKELTKGQAYARRFVRAGTVTYLCAVHPTMKAKLIVR
;
A
#
# COMPACT_ATOMS: atom_id res chain seq x y z
N ALA A 1 18.87 -5.17 -0.80
CA ALA A 1 18.05 -6.34 -1.16
C ALA A 1 18.53 -6.86 -2.51
N ALA A 2 18.43 -8.16 -2.78
CA ALA A 2 18.84 -8.70 -4.08
C ALA A 2 17.96 -8.16 -5.22
N PRO A 3 18.54 -7.92 -6.42
CA PRO A 3 17.76 -7.73 -7.64
C PRO A 3 16.87 -8.96 -7.93
N VAL A 4 15.67 -8.75 -8.48
CA VAL A 4 14.70 -9.84 -8.76
C VAL A 4 14.00 -9.67 -10.11
N ASP A 5 13.55 -10.80 -10.67
CA ASP A 5 13.05 -10.93 -12.05
C ASP A 5 11.71 -11.65 -12.09
N PRO A 6 10.74 -11.14 -12.86
CA PRO A 6 9.73 -10.25 -12.26
C PRO A 6 9.27 -10.74 -10.87
N ARG A 7 9.72 -10.02 -9.85
CA ARG A 7 9.47 -10.18 -8.40
C ARG A 7 8.27 -11.06 -8.03
N ALA A 8 8.51 -12.17 -7.32
CA ALA A 8 7.46 -13.08 -6.83
C ALA A 8 6.38 -12.43 -5.93
N GLY A 9 6.68 -11.31 -5.27
CA GLY A 9 5.69 -10.50 -4.55
C GLY A 9 4.71 -9.74 -5.47
N GLY A 10 5.09 -9.57 -6.74
CA GLY A 10 4.49 -8.77 -7.79
C GLY A 10 5.19 -7.43 -8.03
N LEU A 11 5.03 -6.88 -9.24
CA LEU A 11 5.50 -5.55 -9.67
C LEU A 11 4.49 -4.49 -9.22
N VAL A 12 4.91 -3.52 -8.41
CA VAL A 12 3.99 -2.49 -7.88
C VAL A 12 3.60 -1.46 -8.95
N VAL A 13 2.31 -1.14 -9.02
CA VAL A 13 1.78 0.03 -9.74
C VAL A 13 0.95 0.89 -8.78
N ALA A 14 1.30 2.17 -8.68
CA ALA A 14 0.55 3.16 -7.93
C ALA A 14 -0.26 4.03 -8.89
N MET A 15 -1.57 4.18 -8.61
CA MET A 15 -2.45 5.14 -9.28
C MET A 15 -2.83 6.22 -8.27
N GLY A 16 -2.43 7.46 -8.52
CA GLY A 16 -2.91 8.64 -7.80
C GLY A 16 -3.83 9.48 -8.69
N GLU A 17 -4.34 10.59 -8.16
CA GLU A 17 -5.03 11.58 -8.98
C GLU A 17 -4.12 12.03 -10.13
N TRP A 18 -4.58 11.82 -11.37
CA TRP A 18 -3.89 12.19 -12.61
C TRP A 18 -2.50 11.56 -12.82
N THR A 19 -2.15 10.48 -12.09
CA THR A 19 -0.83 9.84 -12.21
C THR A 19 -0.87 8.31 -12.09
N LEU A 20 -0.14 7.63 -12.97
CA LEU A 20 0.05 6.18 -12.96
C LEU A 20 1.54 5.86 -13.04
N VAL A 21 2.07 5.21 -12.01
CA VAL A 21 3.51 4.94 -11.86
C VAL A 21 3.75 3.47 -11.52
N ALA A 22 4.41 2.74 -12.42
CA ALA A 22 4.99 1.42 -12.13
C ALA A 22 6.34 1.57 -11.41
N GLU A 23 6.71 0.63 -10.54
CA GLU A 23 8.01 0.69 -9.82
C GLU A 23 9.24 0.49 -10.73
N ALA A 24 9.03 0.08 -11.99
CA ALA A 24 10.03 0.09 -13.05
C ALA A 24 9.38 0.42 -14.41
N SER A 25 10.08 1.20 -15.25
CA SER A 25 9.68 1.50 -16.63
C SER A 25 10.07 0.41 -17.65
N ALA A 26 10.92 -0.54 -17.24
CA ALA A 26 11.29 -1.70 -18.02
C ALA A 26 11.38 -2.94 -17.14
N ILE A 27 10.99 -4.09 -17.71
CA ILE A 27 11.09 -5.43 -17.10
C ILE A 27 11.47 -6.45 -18.18
N ARG A 28 11.74 -7.69 -17.78
CA ARG A 28 12.04 -8.78 -18.70
C ARG A 28 10.78 -9.58 -19.08
N PRO A 29 10.78 -10.34 -20.19
CA PRO A 29 9.63 -11.11 -20.63
C PRO A 29 9.23 -12.24 -19.66
N GLY A 30 7.97 -12.66 -19.73
CA GLY A 30 7.42 -13.79 -18.99
C GLY A 30 6.24 -13.41 -18.08
N LYS A 31 5.95 -14.28 -17.12
CA LYS A 31 4.79 -14.16 -16.23
C LYS A 31 4.97 -13.09 -15.15
N VAL A 32 4.24 -11.99 -15.28
CA VAL A 32 4.29 -10.82 -14.39
C VAL A 32 2.99 -10.72 -13.60
N THR A 33 3.08 -10.51 -12.29
CA THR A 33 1.94 -10.13 -11.44
C THR A 33 2.03 -8.67 -11.07
N PHE A 34 1.16 -7.82 -11.63
CA PHE A 34 1.00 -6.44 -11.20
C PHE A 34 0.28 -6.40 -9.84
N VAL A 35 0.79 -5.57 -8.92
CA VAL A 35 0.16 -5.22 -7.64
C VAL A 35 -0.26 -3.76 -7.74
N VAL A 36 -1.49 -3.56 -8.21
CA VAL A 36 -2.07 -2.25 -8.48
C VAL A 36 -2.67 -1.71 -7.19
N THR A 37 -2.39 -0.45 -6.83
CA THR A 37 -3.01 0.23 -5.69
C THR A 37 -3.53 1.60 -6.10
N ASN A 38 -4.78 1.90 -5.72
CA ASN A 38 -5.34 3.24 -5.80
C ASN A 38 -4.96 4.03 -4.54
N LEU A 39 -4.27 5.16 -4.74
CA LEU A 39 -3.85 6.14 -3.73
C LEU A 39 -4.56 7.50 -3.88
N GLY A 40 -5.38 7.68 -4.92
CA GLY A 40 -6.19 8.88 -5.14
C GLY A 40 -7.53 8.85 -4.38
N LYS A 41 -8.30 9.95 -4.48
CA LYS A 41 -9.66 10.06 -3.90
C LYS A 41 -10.78 9.56 -4.83
N PHE A 42 -10.50 9.33 -6.11
CA PHE A 42 -11.48 8.89 -7.11
C PHE A 42 -11.38 7.38 -7.39
N GLY A 43 -12.29 6.85 -8.21
CA GLY A 43 -12.17 5.49 -8.73
C GLY A 43 -11.07 5.40 -9.78
N HIS A 44 -10.18 4.41 -9.68
CA HIS A 44 -9.12 4.19 -10.67
C HIS A 44 -9.03 2.71 -11.02
N GLY A 45 -8.94 2.40 -12.32
CA GLY A 45 -8.85 1.03 -12.84
C GLY A 45 -7.69 0.91 -13.82
N PHE A 46 -6.80 -0.07 -13.57
CA PHE A 46 -5.59 -0.25 -14.37
C PHE A 46 -5.85 -1.11 -15.60
N ARG A 47 -5.33 -0.69 -16.75
CA ARG A 47 -5.31 -1.43 -18.02
C ARG A 47 -3.87 -1.51 -18.54
N ILE A 48 -3.51 -2.64 -19.14
CA ILE A 48 -2.27 -2.85 -19.90
C ILE A 48 -2.62 -3.39 -21.29
N ARG A 49 -2.00 -2.84 -22.34
CA ARG A 49 -2.26 -3.19 -23.74
C ARG A 49 -0.98 -3.33 -24.52
N SER A 50 -0.99 -4.15 -25.59
CA SER A 50 0.06 -4.09 -26.61
C SER A 50 0.09 -2.68 -27.20
N GLY A 51 1.24 -2.01 -27.02
CA GLY A 51 1.45 -0.68 -27.54
C GLY A 51 1.34 -0.66 -29.07
N SER A 52 0.91 0.48 -29.60
CA SER A 52 1.23 0.81 -30.98
C SER A 52 2.74 1.08 -31.05
N ARG A 53 3.46 0.65 -32.10
CA ARG A 53 4.86 1.08 -32.28
C ARG A 53 4.90 2.62 -32.38
N PRO A 54 6.02 3.28 -32.03
CA PRO A 54 6.14 4.73 -32.18
C PRO A 54 5.85 5.21 -33.61
N GLU A 55 6.17 4.38 -34.61
CA GLU A 55 5.93 4.60 -36.04
C GLU A 55 4.43 4.52 -36.39
N ASP A 56 3.70 3.52 -35.86
CA ASP A 56 2.25 3.32 -36.06
C ASP A 56 1.40 4.54 -35.63
N ARG A 57 1.96 5.42 -34.77
CA ARG A 57 1.21 6.53 -34.13
C ARG A 57 0.97 7.72 -35.06
N LYS A 58 1.61 7.79 -36.23
CA LYS A 58 1.40 8.87 -37.23
C LYS A 58 0.30 8.60 -38.26
N THR A 59 -0.18 7.35 -38.39
CA THR A 59 -1.03 6.93 -39.53
C THR A 59 -2.46 6.54 -39.15
N GLN A 60 -2.85 6.57 -37.87
CA GLN A 60 -4.18 6.13 -37.40
C GLN A 60 -5.30 7.17 -37.61
N GLY A 61 -5.49 7.58 -38.86
CA GLY A 61 -6.74 8.14 -39.34
C GLY A 61 -7.67 7.01 -39.82
N ARG A 62 -8.89 6.94 -39.26
CA ARG A 62 -9.99 5.99 -39.56
C ARG A 62 -9.75 4.51 -39.24
N GLN A 63 -10.66 3.99 -38.40
CA GLN A 63 -11.26 2.65 -38.40
C GLN A 63 -10.43 1.46 -38.91
N GLY A 64 -9.89 0.67 -37.98
CA GLY A 64 -9.40 -0.70 -38.23
C GLY A 64 -9.60 -1.59 -37.00
N GLY A 65 -10.43 -2.63 -37.12
CA GLY A 65 -10.73 -3.57 -36.03
C GLY A 65 -9.59 -4.55 -35.75
N ARG A 66 -8.61 -4.15 -34.93
CA ARG A 66 -7.43 -4.97 -34.55
C ARG A 66 -7.79 -6.03 -33.49
N LYS A 67 -8.37 -7.16 -33.91
CA LYS A 67 -8.82 -8.30 -33.08
C LYS A 67 -7.71 -8.94 -32.23
N ASP A 68 -6.45 -8.68 -32.59
CA ASP A 68 -5.24 -9.34 -32.08
C ASP A 68 -4.39 -8.46 -31.15
N ARG A 69 -4.92 -7.32 -30.67
CA ARG A 69 -4.23 -6.49 -29.66
C ARG A 69 -4.46 -7.10 -28.27
N PHE A 70 -3.41 -7.63 -27.63
CA PHE A 70 -3.49 -8.08 -26.24
C PHE A 70 -3.90 -6.91 -25.33
N GLU A 71 -4.82 -7.18 -24.41
CA GLU A 71 -5.32 -6.26 -23.39
C GLU A 71 -5.64 -7.05 -22.12
N ALA A 72 -5.29 -6.49 -20.96
CA ALA A 72 -5.69 -7.00 -19.65
C ALA A 72 -5.97 -5.82 -18.70
N ARG A 73 -6.92 -5.97 -17.77
CA ARG A 73 -7.30 -4.90 -16.85
C ARG A 73 -7.74 -5.41 -15.48
N THR A 74 -7.64 -4.56 -14.47
CA THR A 74 -8.36 -4.75 -13.20
C THR A 74 -9.82 -4.34 -13.37
N ARG A 75 -10.66 -4.58 -12.35
CA ARG A 75 -11.84 -3.75 -12.12
C ARG A 75 -11.45 -2.34 -11.67
N VAL A 76 -12.41 -1.42 -11.59
CA VAL A 76 -12.22 -0.15 -10.86
C VAL A 76 -11.94 -0.45 -9.40
N LEU A 77 -10.97 0.26 -8.82
CA LEU A 77 -10.54 0.16 -7.42
C LEU A 77 -10.98 1.41 -6.65
N ALA A 78 -11.53 1.20 -5.46
CA ALA A 78 -11.90 2.29 -4.55
C ALA A 78 -10.65 2.98 -3.94
N PRO A 79 -10.78 4.20 -3.39
CA PRO A 79 -9.67 4.88 -2.70
C PRO A 79 -9.00 4.01 -1.62
N GLY A 80 -7.69 3.84 -1.72
CA GLY A 80 -6.89 2.99 -0.81
C GLY A 80 -6.99 1.49 -1.04
N GLU A 81 -7.68 1.04 -2.09
CA GLU A 81 -7.81 -0.38 -2.46
C GLU A 81 -6.66 -0.87 -3.36
N SER A 82 -6.35 -2.17 -3.28
CA SER A 82 -5.37 -2.83 -4.14
C SER A 82 -5.96 -4.06 -4.85
N ALA A 83 -5.48 -4.34 -6.06
CA ALA A 83 -5.76 -5.57 -6.80
C ALA A 83 -4.47 -6.24 -7.30
N ARG A 84 -4.58 -7.52 -7.68
CA ARG A 84 -3.54 -8.28 -8.38
C ARG A 84 -4.02 -8.63 -9.78
N LEU A 85 -3.15 -8.46 -10.77
CA LEU A 85 -3.38 -8.85 -12.16
C LEU A 85 -2.16 -9.61 -12.66
N THR A 86 -2.32 -10.89 -12.97
CA THR A 86 -1.25 -11.74 -13.49
C THR A 86 -1.44 -11.96 -14.99
N VAL A 87 -0.38 -11.71 -15.76
CA VAL A 87 -0.35 -11.85 -17.22
C VAL A 87 1.00 -12.43 -17.65
N ASP A 88 1.05 -12.99 -18.86
CA ASP A 88 2.32 -13.36 -19.50
C ASP A 88 2.66 -12.32 -20.57
N LEU A 89 3.86 -11.74 -20.50
CA LEU A 89 4.28 -10.63 -21.35
C LEU A 89 5.48 -11.03 -22.21
N PRO A 90 5.31 -11.29 -23.52
CA PRO A 90 6.44 -11.37 -24.45
C PRO A 90 7.17 -10.02 -24.57
N ALA A 91 8.33 -10.02 -25.24
CA ALA A 91 9.08 -8.78 -25.48
C ALA A 91 8.28 -7.80 -26.35
N GLY A 92 8.23 -6.53 -25.94
CA GLY A 92 7.46 -5.48 -26.61
C GLY A 92 7.28 -4.23 -25.75
N ALA A 93 6.73 -3.18 -26.35
CA ALA A 93 6.27 -2.00 -25.64
C ALA A 93 4.78 -2.14 -25.31
N TYR A 94 4.41 -1.78 -24.08
CA TYR A 94 3.03 -1.87 -23.59
C TYR A 94 2.59 -0.50 -23.07
N ASP A 95 1.43 -0.02 -23.53
CA ASP A 95 0.77 1.13 -22.92
C ASP A 95 0.10 0.63 -21.61
N ILE A 96 0.36 1.31 -20.49
CA ILE A 96 -0.26 1.08 -19.18
C ILE A 96 -1.02 2.32 -18.75
N GLU A 97 -2.32 2.21 -18.48
CA GLU A 97 -3.24 3.35 -18.42
C GLU A 97 -4.40 3.16 -17.43
N CYS A 98 -5.03 4.27 -17.02
CA CYS A 98 -6.26 4.26 -16.23
C CYS A 98 -7.48 4.33 -17.16
N PHE A 99 -8.29 3.27 -17.21
CA PHE A 99 -9.43 3.18 -18.14
C PHE A 99 -10.73 3.84 -17.64
N VAL A 100 -10.67 4.63 -16.57
CA VAL A 100 -11.87 5.23 -15.95
C VAL A 100 -12.28 6.50 -16.69
N GLU A 101 -13.53 6.50 -17.10
CA GLU A 101 -14.29 7.68 -17.54
C GLU A 101 -15.35 7.92 -16.45
N ASP A 102 -15.31 9.07 -15.76
CA ASP A 102 -16.31 9.42 -14.74
C ASP A 102 -16.73 10.91 -14.81
N LEU A 103 -17.33 11.47 -13.74
CA LEU A 103 -17.76 12.88 -13.69
C LEU A 103 -16.60 13.88 -13.82
N HIS A 104 -15.36 13.43 -13.64
CA HIS A 104 -14.15 14.21 -13.88
C HIS A 104 -13.63 14.06 -15.32
N GLY A 105 -14.23 13.19 -16.14
CA GLY A 105 -13.91 12.92 -17.55
C GLY A 105 -13.03 11.68 -17.75
N ASP A 106 -12.45 11.54 -18.93
CA ASP A 106 -11.50 10.46 -19.25
C ASP A 106 -10.16 10.65 -18.53
N HIS A 107 -9.78 9.66 -17.71
CA HIS A 107 -8.53 9.65 -16.97
C HIS A 107 -7.31 9.36 -17.88
N GLU A 108 -7.47 8.63 -18.99
CA GLU A 108 -6.41 8.38 -19.99
C GLU A 108 -6.05 9.69 -20.72
N ALA A 109 -7.04 10.40 -21.27
CA ALA A 109 -6.84 11.70 -21.91
C ALA A 109 -6.22 12.76 -20.99
N ARG A 110 -6.52 12.71 -19.67
CA ARG A 110 -5.90 13.55 -18.65
C ARG A 110 -4.47 13.13 -18.25
N GLY A 111 -3.91 12.11 -18.90
CA GLY A 111 -2.50 11.74 -18.78
C GLY A 111 -2.20 10.61 -17.80
N MET A 112 -3.19 9.86 -17.31
CA MET A 112 -2.97 8.67 -16.47
C MET A 112 -2.46 7.47 -17.28
N ARG A 113 -1.33 7.63 -17.96
CA ARG A 113 -0.69 6.61 -18.80
C ARG A 113 0.83 6.65 -18.74
N ALA A 114 1.46 5.49 -18.91
CA ALA A 114 2.90 5.35 -19.09
C ALA A 114 3.19 4.21 -20.09
N VAL A 115 4.45 4.05 -20.50
CA VAL A 115 4.89 2.93 -21.34
C VAL A 115 5.79 2.00 -20.54
N LEU A 116 5.46 0.71 -20.54
CA LEU A 116 6.27 -0.36 -19.96
C LEU A 116 7.04 -1.08 -21.07
N GLN A 117 8.36 -1.12 -20.95
CA GLN A 117 9.25 -1.77 -21.92
C GLN A 117 9.62 -3.20 -21.47
N VAL A 118 9.09 -4.21 -22.14
CA VAL A 118 9.37 -5.62 -21.84
C VAL A 118 10.50 -6.10 -22.75
N ARG A 119 11.70 -6.33 -22.20
CA ARG A 119 12.92 -6.66 -22.99
C ARG A 119 13.94 -7.45 -22.18
N ALA A 120 14.63 -8.39 -22.82
CA ALA A 120 15.58 -9.30 -22.15
C ALA A 120 16.75 -8.58 -21.45
N ASN A 121 17.18 -7.43 -21.98
CA ASN A 121 18.23 -6.60 -21.38
C ASN A 121 17.71 -5.52 -20.42
N ALA A 122 16.46 -5.61 -19.95
CA ALA A 122 15.99 -4.75 -18.86
C ALA A 122 16.75 -5.06 -17.57
N PRO A 123 17.05 -4.03 -16.74
CA PRO A 123 17.62 -4.24 -15.43
C PRO A 123 16.62 -4.99 -14.54
N PHE A 124 17.14 -5.82 -13.64
CA PHE A 124 16.32 -6.44 -12.60
C PHE A 124 15.64 -5.37 -11.73
N VAL A 125 14.41 -5.63 -11.30
CA VAL A 125 13.69 -4.70 -10.43
C VAL A 125 14.30 -4.77 -9.03
N THR A 126 14.94 -3.69 -8.60
CA THR A 126 15.45 -3.56 -7.23
C THR A 126 14.28 -3.28 -6.28
N PRO A 127 14.05 -4.10 -5.24
CA PRO A 127 12.97 -3.86 -4.30
C PRO A 127 13.10 -2.51 -3.58
N LYS A 128 12.29 -1.51 -3.97
CA LYS A 128 12.08 -0.34 -3.10
C LYS A 128 11.55 -0.87 -1.75
N PRO A 129 12.16 -0.49 -0.60
CA PRO A 129 11.68 -0.95 0.69
C PRO A 129 10.20 -0.59 0.83
N LYS A 130 9.35 -1.61 1.02
CA LYS A 130 7.94 -1.35 1.38
C LYS A 130 7.97 -0.51 2.65
N PRO A 131 7.28 0.65 2.72
CA PRO A 131 7.24 1.43 3.94
C PRO A 131 6.76 0.53 5.08
N THR A 132 7.66 0.25 6.03
CA THR A 132 7.28 -0.44 7.26
C THR A 132 6.21 0.44 7.91
N PRO A 133 4.98 -0.06 8.13
CA PRO A 133 3.95 0.76 8.74
C PRO A 133 4.49 1.31 10.05
N ALA A 134 4.53 2.64 10.18
CA ALA A 134 5.04 3.30 11.37
C ALA A 134 4.32 2.70 12.57
N ARG A 135 5.06 1.98 13.43
CA ARG A 135 4.45 1.18 14.50
C ARG A 135 3.67 2.13 15.40
N PRO A 136 2.35 1.99 15.56
CA PRO A 136 1.56 2.93 16.36
C PRO A 136 2.15 3.06 17.78
N VAL A 137 2.72 4.22 18.10
CA VAL A 137 3.35 4.48 19.41
C VAL A 137 2.35 5.17 20.33
N VAL A 138 2.38 4.77 21.60
CA VAL A 138 1.82 5.51 22.73
C VAL A 138 2.97 5.79 23.69
N GLU A 139 3.19 7.04 24.04
CA GLU A 139 4.22 7.45 25.00
C GLU A 139 3.57 7.47 26.40
N ILE A 140 4.33 7.10 27.44
CA ILE A 140 3.93 7.22 28.84
C ILE A 140 4.78 8.33 29.46
N GLU A 141 4.18 9.50 29.67
CA GLU A 141 4.86 10.71 30.13
C GLU A 141 3.93 11.57 30.98
N ALA A 142 4.47 12.24 32.00
CA ALA A 142 3.73 13.05 32.97
C ALA A 142 2.52 12.30 33.57
N PHE A 143 2.71 11.01 33.89
CA PHE A 143 1.67 10.11 34.38
C PHE A 143 0.45 10.00 33.44
N LYS A 144 0.65 10.08 32.13
CA LYS A 144 -0.41 9.96 31.11
C LYS A 144 0.04 9.06 29.95
N TYR A 145 -0.92 8.42 29.30
CA TYR A 145 -0.71 7.75 28.01
C TYR A 145 -1.10 8.70 26.89
N SER A 146 -0.18 9.01 25.98
CA SER A 146 -0.41 9.91 24.85
C SER A 146 -0.10 9.24 23.51
N PRO A 147 -1.00 9.29 22.51
CA PRO A 147 -2.34 9.87 22.55
C PRO A 147 -3.36 8.97 23.25
N SER A 148 -4.45 9.57 23.75
CA SER A 148 -5.63 8.87 24.26
C SER A 148 -6.89 9.73 24.01
N PRO A 149 -7.95 9.22 23.35
CA PRO A 149 -8.07 7.88 22.76
C PRO A 149 -7.16 7.71 21.54
N PHE A 150 -6.60 6.51 21.35
CA PHE A 150 -5.81 6.15 20.18
C PHE A 150 -6.57 5.20 19.26
N THR A 151 -6.39 5.31 17.94
CA THR A 151 -7.08 4.46 16.95
C THR A 151 -6.08 3.76 16.03
N VAL A 152 -6.25 2.46 15.83
CA VAL A 152 -5.43 1.63 14.93
C VAL A 152 -6.28 0.69 14.08
N LYS A 153 -5.74 0.23 12.94
CA LYS A 153 -6.37 -0.80 12.11
C LYS A 153 -6.17 -2.20 12.70
N ARG A 154 -7.13 -3.09 12.52
CA ARG A 154 -7.06 -4.52 12.87
C ARG A 154 -5.80 -5.17 12.27
N GLY A 155 -5.07 -5.89 13.10
CA GLY A 155 -3.79 -6.52 12.77
C GLY A 155 -2.55 -5.68 13.11
N ALA A 156 -2.70 -4.43 13.55
CA ALA A 156 -1.60 -3.56 13.96
C ALA A 156 -0.94 -4.00 15.29
N THR A 157 0.33 -3.62 15.47
CA THR A 157 1.10 -3.80 16.70
C THR A 157 1.38 -2.46 17.34
N VAL A 158 0.69 -2.15 18.44
CA VAL A 158 0.90 -0.94 19.23
C VAL A 158 2.15 -1.11 20.09
N LYS A 159 2.96 -0.06 20.22
CA LYS A 159 4.13 0.02 21.12
C LYS A 159 3.89 1.10 22.17
N TRP A 160 4.01 0.74 23.44
CA TRP A 160 4.09 1.71 24.54
C TRP A 160 5.55 1.96 24.88
N ILE A 161 5.93 3.21 25.16
CA ILE A 161 7.30 3.60 25.59
C ILE A 161 7.20 4.44 26.85
N ASN A 162 7.92 4.07 27.91
CA ASN A 162 7.98 4.91 29.11
C ASN A 162 9.02 6.04 28.95
N ARG A 163 8.62 7.29 29.18
CA ARG A 163 9.47 8.50 29.22
C ARG A 163 9.68 9.01 30.65
N ASP A 164 8.72 8.75 31.54
CA ASP A 164 8.82 9.08 32.97
C ASP A 164 9.98 8.35 33.65
N ALA A 165 10.47 8.92 34.75
CA ALA A 165 11.37 8.22 35.67
C ALA A 165 10.63 7.18 36.52
N ALA A 166 9.33 7.41 36.78
CA ALA A 166 8.46 6.47 37.47
C ALA A 166 8.24 5.21 36.64
N LYS A 167 8.09 4.05 37.30
CA LYS A 167 7.73 2.80 36.63
C LYS A 167 6.26 2.81 36.22
N HIS A 168 5.97 2.30 35.02
CA HIS A 168 4.59 2.17 34.53
C HIS A 168 4.31 0.79 33.95
N THR A 169 3.03 0.41 33.90
CA THR A 169 2.53 -0.80 33.24
C THR A 169 1.47 -0.46 32.20
N VAL A 170 1.02 -1.45 31.43
CA VAL A 170 -0.08 -1.34 30.47
C VAL A 170 -1.02 -2.52 30.68
N SER A 171 -2.06 -2.34 31.50
CA SER A 171 -2.94 -3.42 31.98
C SER A 171 -4.38 -3.18 31.55
N ALA A 172 -4.95 -4.08 30.74
CA ALA A 172 -6.31 -3.95 30.23
C ALA A 172 -7.35 -4.23 31.32
N LEU A 173 -8.37 -3.38 31.44
CA LEU A 173 -9.41 -3.50 32.47
C LEU A 173 -10.23 -4.80 32.37
N ASN A 174 -10.29 -5.42 31.19
CA ASN A 174 -10.95 -6.71 30.97
C ASN A 174 -10.01 -7.92 31.15
N GLY A 175 -8.85 -7.75 31.82
CA GLY A 175 -7.86 -8.80 32.06
C GLY A 175 -7.13 -9.32 30.81
N SER A 176 -7.50 -8.89 29.59
CA SER A 176 -7.01 -9.50 28.34
C SER A 176 -5.50 -9.34 28.08
N PHE A 177 -4.83 -8.46 28.82
CA PHE A 177 -3.37 -8.43 28.96
C PHE A 177 -2.90 -7.55 30.13
N THR A 178 -1.68 -7.82 30.57
CA THR A 178 -0.82 -6.86 31.25
C THR A 178 0.58 -6.86 30.64
N SER A 179 1.31 -5.76 30.76
CA SER A 179 2.76 -5.73 30.56
C SER A 179 3.49 -6.13 31.86
N LYS A 180 4.81 -6.36 31.77
CA LYS A 180 5.71 -6.17 32.92
C LYS A 180 5.79 -4.67 33.27
N GLU A 181 6.36 -4.34 34.43
CA GLU A 181 6.81 -2.96 34.68
C GLU A 181 7.77 -2.49 33.59
N LEU A 182 7.65 -1.22 33.21
CA LEU A 182 8.53 -0.52 32.28
C LEU A 182 9.25 0.58 33.05
N THR A 183 10.58 0.51 33.14
CA THR A 183 11.41 1.65 33.58
C THR A 183 11.60 2.66 32.44
N LYS A 184 12.19 3.83 32.74
CA LYS A 184 12.45 4.87 31.73
C LYS A 184 13.17 4.31 30.49
N GLY A 185 12.65 4.61 29.31
CA GLY A 185 13.14 4.14 28.01
C GLY A 185 12.69 2.73 27.61
N GLN A 186 12.17 1.91 28.53
CA GLN A 186 11.65 0.58 28.20
C GLN A 186 10.32 0.66 27.46
N ALA A 187 9.98 -0.43 26.75
CA ALA A 187 8.82 -0.49 25.90
C ALA A 187 8.10 -1.85 25.95
N TYR A 188 6.77 -1.80 25.87
CA TYR A 188 5.89 -2.95 25.67
C TYR A 188 5.31 -2.90 24.25
N ALA A 189 5.04 -4.05 23.63
CA ALA A 189 4.39 -4.10 22.33
C ALA A 189 3.36 -5.23 22.28
N ARG A 190 2.17 -4.95 21.71
CA ARG A 190 1.09 -5.93 21.57
C ARG A 190 0.39 -5.80 20.22
N ARG A 191 0.11 -6.93 19.58
CA ARG A 191 -0.65 -7.01 18.33
C ARG A 191 -2.14 -7.22 18.61
N PHE A 192 -3.00 -6.43 17.95
CA PHE A 192 -4.45 -6.47 18.12
C PHE A 192 -5.11 -7.04 16.86
N VAL A 193 -5.65 -8.26 16.94
CA VAL A 193 -6.22 -8.98 15.78
C VAL A 193 -7.76 -9.01 15.76
N ARG A 194 -8.42 -8.57 16.84
CA ARG A 194 -9.87 -8.38 16.93
C ARG A 194 -10.17 -6.87 16.95
N ALA A 195 -11.23 -6.45 16.26
CA ALA A 195 -11.74 -5.09 16.34
C ALA A 195 -12.46 -4.86 17.68
N GLY A 196 -12.66 -3.59 18.06
CA GLY A 196 -13.33 -3.20 19.30
C GLY A 196 -12.57 -2.13 20.10
N THR A 197 -13.07 -1.84 21.30
CA THR A 197 -12.43 -0.91 22.25
C THR A 197 -11.72 -1.66 23.36
N VAL A 198 -10.53 -1.21 23.75
CA VAL A 198 -9.81 -1.66 24.93
C VAL A 198 -9.52 -0.45 25.83
N THR A 199 -10.08 -0.45 27.04
CA THR A 199 -9.69 0.49 28.09
C THR A 199 -8.62 -0.18 28.97
N TYR A 200 -7.56 0.56 29.31
CA TYR A 200 -6.42 0.07 30.07
C TYR A 200 -5.92 1.11 31.08
N LEU A 201 -5.17 0.67 32.09
CA LEU A 201 -4.58 1.50 33.13
C LEU A 201 -3.14 1.11 33.49
N CYS A 202 -2.51 1.93 34.33
CA CYS A 202 -1.26 1.60 35.00
C CYS A 202 -1.58 0.95 36.35
N ALA A 203 -1.20 -0.32 36.54
CA ALA A 203 -1.41 -1.03 37.81
C ALA A 203 -0.65 -0.41 38.99
N VAL A 204 0.45 0.31 38.73
CA VAL A 204 1.21 1.07 39.75
C VAL A 204 0.53 2.40 40.09
N HIS A 205 -0.18 3.00 39.12
CA HIS A 205 -0.80 4.32 39.22
C HIS A 205 -2.25 4.27 38.69
N PRO A 206 -3.24 3.73 39.44
CA PRO A 206 -4.56 3.37 38.88
C PRO A 206 -5.42 4.53 38.37
N THR A 207 -5.03 5.78 38.63
CA THR A 207 -5.62 6.99 38.03
C THR A 207 -5.26 7.15 36.55
N MET A 208 -4.11 6.63 36.11
CA MET A 208 -3.66 6.64 34.72
C MET A 208 -4.53 5.69 33.90
N LYS A 209 -5.43 6.22 33.07
CA LYS A 209 -6.37 5.44 32.25
C LYS A 209 -6.34 5.91 30.79
N ALA A 210 -6.47 4.98 29.85
CA ALA A 210 -6.50 5.28 28.42
C ALA A 210 -7.34 4.29 27.60
N LYS A 211 -7.65 4.70 26.37
CA LYS A 211 -8.57 4.00 25.47
C LYS A 211 -7.92 3.75 24.11
N LEU A 212 -7.82 2.48 23.71
CA LEU A 212 -7.41 2.05 22.38
C LEU A 212 -8.64 1.59 21.59
N ILE A 213 -8.79 2.07 20.36
CA ILE A 213 -9.84 1.70 19.42
C ILE A 213 -9.22 0.94 18.26
N VAL A 214 -9.66 -0.29 18.02
CA VAL A 214 -9.21 -1.14 16.92
C VAL A 214 -10.34 -1.25 15.89
N ARG A 215 -10.08 -0.81 14.66
CA ARG A 215 -11.00 -0.88 13.51
C ARG A 215 -10.55 -1.97 12.54
#